data_AF-A0A2E0LEP7-F1
#
_entry.id   AF-A0A2E0LEP7-F1
#
_cell.length_a   1.000
_cell.length_b   1.000
_cell.length_c   1.000
_cell.angle_alpha   90.00
_cell.angle_beta   90.00
_cell.angle_gamma   90.00
#
_symmetry.space_group_name_H-M   'P 1'
#
loop_
_entity.id
_entity.type
_entity.pdbx_description
1 polymer ?
#
loop_
_entity_poly.entity_id
_entity_poly.type
_entity_poly.pdbx_seq_one_letter_code
_entity_poly.pdbx_strand_id
1 'polypeptide(L)'
;MEWYEALLLGIIQGLTEFLPVSSSGHLEITSFLLKTDTSQNLFFNMLVHIATAFSILYVFRVDIFKLIRGLIRLEPKQVSFASKIILSSIPVGIIGILFEDEVEKLFTGNILLVGSMLILTSILLFLSNYSKSDSKGKITYKKALIIGLAQAFAIMPGISRSGATIATALLLNIDKKESTRFSFLMVLVPIFGILILKIVDGFQGPEIFINKNLTTAYIVGFASSLLSGIFACKLMLKIVRESKLIYFSFYCMAVGLIAVFSSCTKNEKESFSIEPILPIEKIKEIALDSKPPFEFDLKSGLDMVDLEKLDDKLILDIRYSSENNFMKSVFYEDARAFINKDAAPNILNASRQLNEMGYGLIIYDAYRPWFVTKMFWEGTPDNLKHFVADPSKGSVHNRGCAIDIGLYNLSDGTPVEMISGYDEFTDKAYPSYTGGTKYQREIRDELIKIMTKNNFSVYQFEWWHFNYNECESGVMNYSFKDLDSLNSIS
;
A
#
# COMPACT_ATOMS: atom_id res chain seq x y z
N MET A 1 -1.71 -12.00 -6.65
CA MET A 1 -0.29 -12.44 -6.53
C MET A 1 -0.12 -13.81 -7.14
N GLU A 2 0.66 -13.86 -8.22
CA GLU A 2 1.04 -15.11 -8.87
C GLU A 2 2.21 -15.79 -8.14
N TRP A 3 2.36 -17.11 -8.34
CA TRP A 3 3.38 -17.89 -7.62
C TRP A 3 4.83 -17.48 -7.93
N TYR A 4 5.10 -16.97 -9.14
CA TYR A 4 6.43 -16.55 -9.56
C TYR A 4 6.85 -15.21 -8.93
N GLU A 5 5.88 -14.31 -8.72
CA GLU A 5 6.11 -13.06 -7.98
C GLU A 5 6.45 -13.36 -6.54
N ALA A 6 5.69 -14.25 -5.92
CA ALA A 6 5.93 -14.70 -4.55
C ALA A 6 7.30 -15.40 -4.41
N LEU A 7 7.69 -16.20 -5.40
CA LEU A 7 9.02 -16.83 -5.46
C LEU A 7 10.12 -15.77 -5.44
N LEU A 8 10.04 -14.78 -6.34
CA LEU A 8 11.03 -13.71 -6.48
C LEU A 8 11.10 -12.84 -5.22
N LEU A 9 9.96 -12.34 -4.73
CA LEU A 9 9.90 -11.52 -3.54
C LEU A 9 10.38 -12.27 -2.30
N GLY A 10 10.05 -13.56 -2.17
CA GLY A 10 10.56 -14.40 -1.10
C GLY A 10 12.08 -14.57 -1.16
N ILE A 11 12.66 -14.81 -2.35
CA ILE A 11 14.13 -14.86 -2.52
C ILE A 11 14.76 -13.53 -2.12
N ILE A 12 14.19 -12.41 -2.59
CA ILE A 12 14.69 -11.07 -2.28
C ILE A 12 14.65 -10.84 -0.78
N GLN A 13 13.51 -11.06 -0.13
CA GLN A 13 13.36 -10.94 1.33
C GLN A 13 14.41 -11.78 2.06
N GLY A 14 14.52 -13.08 1.74
CA GLY A 14 15.44 -13.97 2.43
C GLY A 14 16.90 -13.57 2.24
N LEU A 15 17.31 -13.12 1.05
CA LEU A 15 18.67 -12.62 0.85
C LEU A 15 18.92 -11.31 1.61
N THR A 16 18.02 -10.35 1.46
CA THR A 16 18.22 -8.95 1.89
C THR A 16 17.93 -8.70 3.37
N GLU A 17 17.24 -9.60 4.06
CA GLU A 17 17.05 -9.49 5.52
C GLU A 17 18.38 -9.64 6.26
N PHE A 18 19.22 -10.57 5.79
CA PHE A 18 20.52 -10.86 6.42
C PHE A 18 21.66 -10.04 5.84
N LEU A 19 21.67 -9.86 4.52
CA LEU A 19 22.65 -9.01 3.87
C LEU A 19 22.40 -7.55 4.28
N PRO A 20 23.44 -6.74 4.49
CA PRO A 20 23.29 -5.41 5.03
C PRO A 20 22.85 -4.40 3.94
N VAL A 21 21.71 -4.66 3.29
CA VAL A 21 21.23 -3.92 2.10
C VAL A 21 19.79 -3.45 2.19
N SER A 22 19.10 -3.66 3.32
CA SER A 22 17.70 -3.31 3.59
C SER A 22 16.70 -4.14 2.78
N SER A 23 16.09 -5.11 3.45
CA SER A 23 15.00 -5.91 2.88
C SER A 23 13.77 -5.11 2.53
N SER A 24 13.33 -4.24 3.44
CA SER A 24 12.22 -3.31 3.19
C SER A 24 12.46 -2.47 1.94
N GLY A 25 13.65 -1.88 1.79
CA GLY A 25 13.97 -1.07 0.62
C GLY A 25 13.92 -1.86 -0.69
N HIS A 26 14.43 -3.10 -0.70
CA HIS A 26 14.43 -3.94 -1.89
C HIS A 26 13.04 -4.48 -2.23
N LEU A 27 12.20 -4.78 -1.24
CA LEU A 27 10.82 -5.16 -1.49
C LEU A 27 10.03 -4.01 -2.13
N GLU A 28 10.16 -2.79 -1.61
CA GLU A 28 9.54 -1.57 -2.18
C GLU A 28 10.00 -1.33 -3.62
N ILE A 29 11.32 -1.35 -3.86
CA ILE A 29 11.88 -1.18 -5.22
C ILE A 29 11.39 -2.28 -6.16
N THR A 30 11.34 -3.53 -5.71
CA THR A 30 10.93 -4.66 -6.55
C THR A 30 9.46 -4.55 -6.91
N SER A 31 8.60 -4.22 -5.94
CA SER A 31 7.18 -3.98 -6.21
C SER A 31 6.97 -2.83 -7.19
N PHE A 32 7.72 -1.75 -7.03
CA PHE A 32 7.70 -0.64 -7.98
C PHE A 32 8.09 -1.09 -9.40
N LEU A 33 9.11 -1.93 -9.55
CA LEU A 33 9.56 -2.45 -10.84
C LEU A 33 8.57 -3.44 -11.46
N LEU A 34 7.96 -4.30 -10.65
CA LEU A 34 6.95 -5.27 -11.10
C LEU A 34 5.60 -4.60 -11.42
N LYS A 35 5.42 -3.31 -11.06
CA LYS A 35 4.12 -2.63 -11.07
C LYS A 35 3.04 -3.41 -10.32
N THR A 36 3.45 -4.19 -9.31
CA THR A 36 2.54 -5.00 -8.53
C THR A 36 2.58 -4.59 -7.07
N ASP A 37 1.39 -4.42 -6.49
CA ASP A 37 1.17 -4.03 -5.10
C ASP A 37 1.41 -5.18 -4.12
N THR A 38 2.14 -6.19 -4.57
CA THR A 38 2.38 -7.43 -3.85
C THR A 38 3.14 -7.21 -2.53
N SER A 39 4.06 -6.23 -2.48
CA SER A 39 4.69 -5.81 -1.21
C SER A 39 3.78 -4.96 -0.32
N GLN A 40 2.65 -4.46 -0.80
CA GLN A 40 1.67 -3.80 0.07
C GLN A 40 0.72 -4.80 0.73
N ASN A 41 0.79 -6.09 0.35
CA ASN A 41 0.11 -7.16 1.07
C ASN A 41 0.80 -7.39 2.42
N LEU A 42 0.25 -6.74 3.45
CA LEU A 42 0.74 -6.80 4.83
C LEU A 42 0.91 -8.24 5.34
N PHE A 43 0.02 -9.15 4.92
CA PHE A 43 0.09 -10.56 5.31
C PHE A 43 1.27 -11.28 4.65
N PHE A 44 1.47 -11.09 3.34
CA PHE A 44 2.60 -11.68 2.63
C PHE A 44 3.94 -11.23 3.22
N ASN A 45 4.12 -9.92 3.44
CA ASN A 45 5.33 -9.37 4.06
C ASN A 45 5.59 -9.97 5.44
N MET A 46 4.55 -10.05 6.28
CA MET A 46 4.67 -10.68 7.59
C MET A 46 5.11 -12.14 7.49
N LEU A 47 4.50 -12.89 6.56
CA LEU A 47 4.79 -14.30 6.33
C LEU A 47 6.24 -14.53 5.86
N VAL A 48 6.76 -13.72 4.95
CA VAL A 48 8.16 -13.83 4.51
C VAL A 48 9.16 -13.36 5.58
N HIS A 49 8.80 -12.41 6.46
CA HIS A 49 9.59 -12.06 7.64
C HIS A 49 9.64 -13.21 8.65
N ILE A 50 8.51 -13.87 8.91
CA ILE A 50 8.47 -15.07 9.76
C ILE A 50 9.37 -16.17 9.18
N ALA A 51 9.36 -16.38 7.87
CA ALA A 51 10.25 -17.33 7.20
C ALA A 51 11.73 -17.03 7.49
N THR A 52 12.15 -15.75 7.44
CA THR A 52 13.52 -15.37 7.80
C THR A 52 13.83 -15.55 9.29
N ALA A 53 12.86 -15.36 10.20
CA ALA A 53 13.04 -15.71 11.60
C ALA A 53 13.29 -17.22 11.78
N PHE A 54 12.60 -18.08 11.03
CA PHE A 54 12.89 -19.51 10.99
C PHE A 54 14.30 -19.81 10.42
N SER A 55 14.80 -19.04 9.45
CA SER A 55 16.20 -19.16 9.01
C SER A 55 17.19 -18.91 10.15
N ILE A 56 16.94 -17.91 11.00
CA ILE A 56 17.76 -17.63 12.20
C ILE A 56 17.68 -18.80 13.18
N LEU A 57 16.46 -19.28 13.49
CA LEU A 57 16.25 -20.42 14.39
C LEU A 57 17.02 -21.65 13.90
N TYR A 58 17.01 -21.92 12.60
CA TYR A 58 17.72 -23.04 12.01
C TYR A 58 19.24 -22.87 12.09
N VAL A 59 19.78 -21.71 11.69
CA VAL A 59 21.24 -21.46 11.65
C VAL A 59 21.83 -21.40 13.06
N PHE A 60 21.13 -20.75 14.01
CA PHE A 60 21.57 -20.58 15.39
C PHE A 60 20.99 -21.61 16.37
N ARG A 61 20.42 -22.72 15.90
CA ARG A 61 19.78 -23.74 16.75
C ARG A 61 20.62 -24.20 17.95
N VAL A 62 21.93 -24.33 17.75
CA VAL A 62 22.86 -24.73 18.81
C VAL A 62 23.06 -23.62 19.84
N ASP A 63 23.19 -22.37 19.40
CA ASP A 63 23.31 -21.20 20.26
C ASP A 63 22.03 -20.94 21.06
N ILE A 64 20.87 -21.08 20.40
CA ILE A 64 19.55 -20.92 21.00
C ILE A 64 19.32 -22.02 22.05
N PHE A 65 19.60 -23.28 21.73
CA PHE A 65 19.47 -24.37 22.70
C PHE A 65 20.37 -24.15 23.93
N LYS A 66 21.61 -23.68 23.73
CA LYS A 66 22.51 -23.30 24.83
C LYS A 66 21.95 -22.15 25.66
N LEU A 67 21.37 -21.13 25.02
CA LEU A 67 20.75 -19.99 25.70
C LEU A 67 19.55 -20.44 26.55
N ILE A 68 18.63 -21.21 25.96
CA ILE A 68 17.43 -21.73 26.66
C ILE A 68 17.84 -22.62 27.83
N ARG A 69 18.75 -23.58 27.61
CA ARG A 69 19.24 -24.46 28.69
C ARG A 69 19.89 -23.67 29.81
N GLY A 70 20.68 -22.66 29.48
CA GLY A 70 21.31 -21.78 30.45
C GLY A 70 20.33 -20.90 31.21
N LEU A 71 19.23 -20.46 30.58
CA LEU A 71 18.15 -19.74 31.26
C LEU A 71 17.41 -20.64 32.26
N ILE A 72 17.07 -21.88 31.88
CA ILE A 72 16.44 -22.85 32.78
C ILE A 72 17.35 -23.16 33.98
N ARG A 73 18.67 -23.21 33.75
CA ARG A 73 19.68 -23.44 34.79
C ARG A 73 20.14 -22.18 35.52
N LEU A 74 19.58 -21.02 35.18
CA LEU A 74 19.97 -19.70 35.72
C LEU A 74 21.48 -19.42 35.63
N GLU A 75 22.13 -19.88 34.55
CA GLU A 75 23.55 -19.63 34.30
C GLU A 75 23.79 -18.11 34.12
N PRO A 76 24.60 -17.45 34.97
CA PRO A 76 24.72 -15.98 34.96
C PRO A 76 25.11 -15.40 33.61
N LYS A 77 25.96 -16.11 32.85
CA LYS A 77 26.40 -15.69 31.53
C LYS A 77 25.27 -15.69 30.50
N GLN A 78 24.40 -16.70 30.52
CA GLN A 78 23.29 -16.83 29.57
C GLN A 78 22.12 -15.92 29.95
N VAL A 79 21.82 -15.80 31.25
CA VAL A 79 20.86 -14.82 31.78
C VAL A 79 21.29 -13.40 31.39
N SER A 80 22.57 -13.04 31.58
CA SER A 80 23.10 -11.73 31.18
C SER A 80 23.07 -11.49 29.67
N PHE A 81 23.19 -12.54 28.84
CA PHE A 81 23.10 -12.39 27.39
C PHE A 81 21.65 -12.19 26.94
N ALA A 82 20.72 -12.99 27.47
CA ALA A 82 19.29 -12.86 27.19
C ALA A 82 18.73 -11.51 27.65
N SER A 83 19.10 -11.04 28.85
CA SER A 83 18.64 -9.74 29.35
C SER A 83 19.12 -8.58 28.48
N LYS A 84 20.31 -8.67 27.87
CA LYS A 84 20.81 -7.68 26.90
C LYS A 84 20.03 -7.71 25.59
N ILE A 85 19.64 -8.90 25.12
CA ILE A 85 18.74 -9.04 23.96
C ILE A 85 17.42 -8.32 24.24
N ILE A 86 16.78 -8.62 25.38
CA ILE A 86 15.51 -7.98 25.77
C ILE A 86 15.69 -6.46 25.91
N LEU A 87 16.76 -6.00 26.57
CA LEU A 87 17.04 -4.57 26.69
C LEU A 87 17.20 -3.89 25.33
N SER A 88 17.85 -4.55 24.37
CA SER A 88 18.06 -4.01 23.03
C SER A 88 16.78 -3.97 22.18
N SER A 89 15.76 -4.77 22.50
CA SER A 89 14.47 -4.74 21.81
C SER A 89 13.49 -3.70 22.35
N ILE A 90 13.75 -3.11 23.53
CA ILE A 90 12.86 -2.10 24.12
C ILE A 90 12.67 -0.88 23.19
N PRO A 91 13.73 -0.24 22.64
CA PRO A 91 13.53 0.95 21.80
C PRO A 91 12.68 0.68 20.55
N VAL A 92 12.92 -0.44 19.86
CA VAL A 92 12.15 -0.80 18.67
C VAL A 92 10.70 -1.17 19.02
N GLY A 93 10.46 -1.80 20.17
CA GLY A 93 9.11 -2.10 20.66
C GLY A 93 8.32 -0.85 21.02
N ILE A 94 8.97 0.15 21.63
CA ILE A 94 8.34 1.45 21.91
C ILE A 94 7.93 2.13 20.61
N ILE A 95 8.83 2.21 19.63
CA ILE A 95 8.53 2.83 18.33
C ILE A 95 7.42 2.05 17.60
N GLY A 96 7.51 0.73 17.57
CA GLY A 96 6.54 -0.12 16.87
C GLY A 96 5.13 -0.15 17.48
N ILE A 97 4.96 0.24 18.74
CA ILE A 97 3.64 0.29 19.41
C ILE A 97 3.10 1.73 19.46
N LEU A 98 3.94 2.72 19.81
CA LEU A 98 3.47 4.10 20.00
C LEU A 98 3.42 4.91 18.71
N PHE A 99 4.17 4.50 17.68
CA PHE A 99 4.30 5.23 16.41
C PHE A 99 4.02 4.33 15.20
N GLU A 100 3.16 3.32 15.36
CA GLU A 100 2.82 2.37 14.29
C GLU A 100 2.28 3.10 13.06
N ASP A 101 1.36 4.06 13.26
CA ASP A 101 0.69 4.79 12.19
C ASP A 101 1.66 5.71 11.43
N GLU A 102 2.59 6.36 12.12
CA GLU A 102 3.66 7.17 11.52
C GLU A 102 4.65 6.30 10.75
N VAL A 103 4.97 5.11 11.28
CA VAL A 103 5.85 4.15 10.61
C VAL A 103 5.20 3.64 9.34
N GLU A 104 3.92 3.25 9.35
CA GLU A 104 3.19 2.78 8.16
C GLU A 104 3.20 3.82 7.03
N LYS A 105 3.08 5.12 7.36
CA LYS A 105 3.13 6.22 6.37
C LYS A 105 4.47 6.31 5.61
N LEU A 106 5.54 5.74 6.15
CA LEU A 106 6.83 5.66 5.47
C LEU A 106 6.87 4.58 4.39
N PHE A 107 5.99 3.57 4.46
CA PHE A 107 5.89 2.43 3.54
C PHE A 107 4.81 2.66 2.47
N THR A 108 4.90 3.80 1.79
CA THR A 108 3.94 4.26 0.76
C THR A 108 4.47 4.06 -0.67
N GLY A 109 5.55 3.29 -0.87
CA GLY A 109 6.23 3.21 -2.16
C GLY A 109 7.09 4.44 -2.50
N ASN A 110 7.41 5.28 -1.50
CA ASN A 110 8.24 6.47 -1.70
C ASN A 110 9.71 6.08 -1.99
N ILE A 111 10.03 5.91 -3.29
CA ILE A 111 11.36 5.50 -3.77
C ILE A 111 12.45 6.53 -3.41
N LEU A 112 12.11 7.82 -3.31
CA LEU A 112 13.05 8.86 -2.87
C LEU A 112 13.49 8.62 -1.42
N LEU A 113 12.54 8.34 -0.52
CA LEU A 113 12.84 8.01 0.87
C LEU A 113 13.70 6.75 0.97
N VAL A 114 13.29 5.67 0.29
CA VAL A 114 14.04 4.41 0.26
C VAL A 114 15.47 4.62 -0.23
N GLY A 115 15.65 5.34 -1.35
CA GLY A 115 16.96 5.63 -1.93
C GLY A 115 17.84 6.45 -0.99
N SER A 116 17.27 7.46 -0.34
CA SER A 116 17.98 8.29 0.65
C SER A 116 18.44 7.48 1.87
N MET A 117 17.60 6.57 2.35
CA MET A 117 17.92 5.69 3.48
C MET A 117 18.94 4.60 3.13
N LEU A 118 18.96 4.12 1.88
CA LEU A 118 20.02 3.24 1.37
C LEU A 118 21.37 3.94 1.33
N ILE A 119 21.42 5.22 0.95
CA ILE A 119 22.64 6.04 1.02
C ILE A 119 23.10 6.17 2.48
N LEU A 120 22.18 6.40 3.42
CA LEU A 120 22.52 6.43 4.85
C LEU A 120 23.06 5.09 5.34
N THR A 121 22.46 3.97 4.93
CA THR A 121 22.99 2.62 5.19
C THR A 121 24.40 2.46 4.64
N SER A 122 24.67 2.96 3.42
CA SER A 122 25.99 2.92 2.80
C SER A 122 27.04 3.65 3.65
N ILE A 123 26.72 4.86 4.11
CA ILE A 123 27.60 5.67 4.96
C ILE A 123 27.90 4.93 6.26
N LEU A 124 26.88 4.36 6.90
CA LEU A 124 27.04 3.62 8.15
C LEU A 124 27.95 2.39 7.99
N LEU A 125 27.77 1.63 6.90
CA LEU A 125 28.62 0.48 6.59
C LEU A 125 30.05 0.89 6.27
N PHE A 126 30.23 1.98 5.54
CA PHE A 126 31.55 2.54 5.25
C PHE A 126 32.29 2.91 6.54
N LEU A 127 31.62 3.65 7.44
CA LEU A 127 32.18 4.05 8.73
C LEU A 127 32.58 2.86 9.60
N SER A 128 31.82 1.76 9.55
CA SER A 128 32.14 0.54 10.32
C SER A 128 33.49 -0.08 9.97
N ASN A 129 34.02 0.19 8.76
CA ASN A 129 35.31 -0.31 8.32
C ASN A 129 36.51 0.39 9.02
N TYR A 130 36.29 1.56 9.61
CA TYR A 130 37.29 2.25 10.44
C TYR A 130 37.35 1.74 11.88
N SER A 131 36.52 0.76 12.23
CA SER A 131 36.65 0.05 13.51
C SER A 131 38.03 -0.61 13.63
N LYS A 132 38.57 -0.65 14.86
CA LYS A 132 39.87 -1.26 15.15
C LYS A 132 39.90 -2.71 14.65
N SER A 133 40.96 -3.04 13.90
CA SER A 133 41.18 -4.38 13.30
C SER A 133 41.16 -5.52 14.34
N ASP A 134 41.52 -5.20 15.58
CA ASP A 134 41.58 -6.09 16.75
C ASP A 134 40.35 -5.98 17.68
N SER A 135 39.14 -5.92 17.12
CA SER A 135 37.89 -5.85 17.90
C SER A 135 37.75 -7.05 18.85
N LYS A 136 37.93 -6.82 20.16
CA LYS A 136 37.88 -7.87 21.23
C LYS A 136 36.89 -7.53 22.35
N GLY A 137 36.12 -6.46 22.21
CA GLY A 137 35.18 -6.01 23.23
C GLY A 137 34.00 -6.95 23.42
N LYS A 138 33.48 -7.02 24.64
CA LYS A 138 32.24 -7.74 24.98
C LYS A 138 31.03 -6.81 24.91
N ILE A 139 29.85 -7.42 24.82
CA ILE A 139 28.56 -6.72 24.86
C ILE A 139 28.20 -6.41 26.32
N THR A 140 28.20 -5.12 26.66
CA THR A 140 27.70 -4.59 27.94
C THR A 140 26.26 -4.12 27.77
N TYR A 141 25.53 -3.88 28.86
CA TYR A 141 24.16 -3.36 28.80
C TYR A 141 24.08 -2.00 28.07
N LYS A 142 25.02 -1.09 28.33
CA LYS A 142 25.10 0.19 27.61
C LYS A 142 25.26 -0.01 26.10
N LYS A 143 26.15 -0.92 25.69
CA LYS A 143 26.33 -1.22 24.25
C LYS A 143 25.10 -1.90 23.64
N ALA A 144 24.46 -2.81 24.37
CA ALA A 144 23.21 -3.45 23.93
C ALA A 144 22.09 -2.44 23.69
N LEU A 145 21.94 -1.44 24.58
CA LEU A 145 20.97 -0.37 24.41
C LEU A 145 21.29 0.51 23.18
N ILE A 146 22.56 0.86 22.95
CA ILE A 146 22.97 1.64 21.77
C ILE A 146 22.68 0.87 20.46
N ILE A 147 22.95 -0.45 20.44
CA ILE A 147 22.59 -1.30 19.30
C ILE A 147 21.07 -1.37 19.13
N GLY A 148 20.31 -1.41 20.24
CA GLY A 148 18.85 -1.34 20.24
C GLY A 148 18.28 -0.05 19.66
N LEU A 149 18.92 1.10 19.93
CA LEU A 149 18.56 2.37 19.31
C LEU A 149 18.82 2.33 17.80
N ALA A 150 19.96 1.79 17.36
CA ALA A 150 20.22 1.59 15.94
C ALA A 150 19.19 0.67 15.27
N GLN A 151 18.72 -0.37 15.97
CA GLN A 151 17.62 -1.22 15.49
C GLN A 151 16.30 -0.45 15.36
N ALA A 152 15.98 0.43 16.31
CA ALA A 152 14.77 1.26 16.25
C ALA A 152 14.79 2.22 15.05
N PHE A 153 15.94 2.87 14.78
CA PHE A 153 16.11 3.67 13.57
C PHE A 153 15.95 2.84 12.29
N ALA A 154 16.37 1.58 12.32
CA ALA A 154 16.25 0.66 11.19
C ALA A 154 14.84 0.11 10.93
N ILE A 155 13.80 0.66 11.58
CA ILE A 155 12.42 0.48 11.14
C ILE A 155 12.18 1.19 9.80
N MET A 156 12.86 2.31 9.54
CA MET A 156 12.63 3.10 8.32
C MET A 156 12.99 2.32 7.05
N PRO A 157 12.16 2.39 5.99
CA PRO A 157 12.41 1.68 4.74
C PRO A 157 13.70 2.18 4.07
N GLY A 158 14.54 1.26 3.62
CA GLY A 158 15.87 1.55 3.06
C GLY A 158 17.00 1.58 4.10
N ILE A 159 16.70 1.62 5.41
CA ILE A 159 17.73 1.33 6.43
C ILE A 159 17.87 -0.18 6.58
N SER A 160 19.09 -0.70 6.45
CA SER A 160 19.35 -2.12 6.73
C SER A 160 19.42 -2.37 8.24
N ARG A 161 18.50 -3.17 8.79
CA ARG A 161 18.54 -3.56 10.21
C ARG A 161 19.80 -4.35 10.58
N SER A 162 20.12 -5.37 9.81
CA SER A 162 21.35 -6.16 9.98
C SER A 162 22.59 -5.28 9.79
N GLY A 163 22.60 -4.42 8.77
CA GLY A 163 23.66 -3.45 8.53
C GLY A 163 23.86 -2.48 9.71
N ALA A 164 22.79 -1.84 10.18
CA ALA A 164 22.85 -0.84 11.22
C ALA A 164 23.28 -1.42 12.57
N THR A 165 22.71 -2.56 12.97
CA THR A 165 23.05 -3.21 14.25
C THR A 165 24.47 -3.78 14.25
N ILE A 166 24.91 -4.43 13.15
CA ILE A 166 26.27 -4.96 13.03
C ILE A 166 27.29 -3.83 12.94
N ALA A 167 27.06 -2.82 12.09
CA ALA A 167 27.96 -1.67 11.97
C ALA A 167 28.12 -0.94 13.30
N THR A 168 27.02 -0.69 14.02
CA THR A 168 27.05 -0.07 15.34
C THR A 168 27.82 -0.91 16.34
N ALA A 169 27.63 -2.24 16.35
CA ALA A 169 28.36 -3.12 17.25
C ALA A 169 29.87 -3.10 16.98
N LEU A 170 30.28 -3.09 15.70
CA LEU A 170 31.68 -2.98 15.30
C LEU A 170 32.27 -1.62 15.69
N LEU A 171 31.56 -0.50 15.46
CA LEU A 171 31.97 0.83 15.89
C LEU A 171 32.14 0.93 17.42
N LEU A 172 31.36 0.17 18.18
CA LEU A 172 31.51 0.01 19.63
C LEU A 172 32.64 -0.96 20.03
N ASN A 173 33.48 -1.38 19.08
CA ASN A 173 34.63 -2.25 19.23
C ASN A 173 34.27 -3.64 19.83
N ILE A 174 33.08 -4.17 19.49
CA ILE A 174 32.67 -5.52 19.88
C ILE A 174 33.29 -6.54 18.91
N ASP A 175 33.67 -7.71 19.42
CA ASP A 175 34.14 -8.82 18.58
C ASP A 175 33.17 -9.12 17.42
N LYS A 176 33.72 -9.37 16.23
CA LYS A 176 32.95 -9.57 14.99
C LYS A 176 31.95 -10.71 15.11
N LYS A 177 32.37 -11.84 15.70
CA LYS A 177 31.51 -13.03 15.84
C LYS A 177 30.39 -12.77 16.84
N GLU A 178 30.71 -12.15 17.98
CA GLU A 178 29.70 -11.75 18.96
C GLU A 178 28.73 -10.69 18.41
N SER A 179 29.21 -9.75 17.58
CA SER A 179 28.40 -8.70 16.95
C SER A 179 27.33 -9.29 16.04
N THR A 180 27.70 -10.18 15.11
CA THR A 180 26.73 -10.82 14.21
C THR A 180 25.78 -11.74 14.97
N ARG A 181 26.29 -12.50 15.95
CA ARG A 181 25.48 -13.39 16.79
C ARG A 181 24.44 -12.61 17.59
N PHE A 182 24.81 -11.48 18.18
CA PHE A 182 23.88 -10.63 18.94
C PHE A 182 22.84 -9.97 18.03
N SER A 183 23.28 -9.38 16.91
CA SER A 183 22.40 -8.73 15.93
C SER A 183 21.33 -9.69 15.38
N PHE A 184 21.69 -10.92 15.01
CA PHE A 184 20.71 -11.87 14.48
C PHE A 184 19.77 -12.42 15.56
N LEU A 185 20.25 -12.67 16.77
CA LEU A 185 19.38 -13.17 17.85
C LEU A 185 18.45 -12.08 18.40
N MET A 186 18.87 -10.81 18.45
CA MET A 186 18.04 -9.74 18.97
C MET A 186 16.81 -9.44 18.10
N VAL A 187 16.88 -9.72 16.80
CA VAL A 187 15.79 -9.53 15.83
C VAL A 187 14.61 -10.49 16.06
N LEU A 188 14.83 -11.64 16.68
CA LEU A 188 13.75 -12.59 16.97
C LEU A 188 12.70 -11.99 17.90
N VAL A 189 13.11 -11.16 18.86
CA VAL A 189 12.19 -10.56 19.84
C VAL A 189 11.16 -9.65 19.19
N PRO A 190 11.52 -8.61 18.39
CA PRO A 190 10.53 -7.77 17.74
C PRO A 190 9.69 -8.53 16.69
N ILE A 191 10.25 -9.49 15.94
CA ILE A 191 9.48 -10.26 14.95
C ILE A 191 8.40 -11.12 15.62
N PHE A 192 8.74 -11.84 16.69
CA PHE A 192 7.72 -12.61 17.42
C PHE A 192 6.79 -11.70 18.22
N GLY A 193 7.27 -10.56 18.70
CA GLY A 193 6.46 -9.56 19.39
C GLY A 193 5.32 -9.03 18.50
N ILE A 194 5.64 -8.55 17.30
CA ILE A 194 4.63 -8.06 16.35
C ILE A 194 3.67 -9.18 15.91
N LEU A 195 4.16 -10.41 15.76
CA LEU A 195 3.32 -11.57 15.44
C LEU A 195 2.29 -11.84 16.55
N ILE A 196 2.73 -11.85 17.82
CA ILE A 196 1.83 -12.07 18.96
C ILE A 196 0.81 -10.94 19.07
N LEU A 197 1.25 -9.68 18.93
CA LEU A 197 0.34 -8.52 18.98
C LEU A 197 -0.75 -8.64 17.92
N LYS A 198 -0.39 -8.91 16.66
CA LYS A 198 -1.37 -9.07 15.58
C LYS A 198 -2.32 -10.25 15.79
N ILE A 199 -1.88 -11.34 16.43
CA ILE A 199 -2.77 -12.45 16.82
C ILE A 199 -3.74 -12.02 17.93
N VAL A 200 -3.27 -11.25 18.91
CA VAL A 200 -4.05 -10.81 20.08
C VAL A 200 -5.05 -9.72 19.72
N ASP A 201 -4.67 -8.77 18.87
CA ASP A 201 -5.52 -7.66 18.40
C ASP A 201 -6.67 -8.13 17.51
N GLY A 202 -6.86 -9.45 17.38
CA GLY A 202 -7.93 -10.05 16.62
C GLY A 202 -7.86 -9.65 15.16
N PHE A 203 -6.64 -9.38 14.65
CA PHE A 203 -6.41 -9.08 13.24
C PHE A 203 -7.22 -10.08 12.44
N GLN A 204 -8.28 -9.58 11.79
CA GLN A 204 -9.22 -10.35 11.01
C GLN A 204 -8.56 -10.82 9.69
N GLY A 205 -7.35 -11.36 9.78
CA GLY A 205 -6.77 -12.22 8.78
C GLY A 205 -7.31 -13.66 8.69
N PRO A 206 -8.41 -14.11 9.35
CA PRO A 206 -8.86 -15.49 9.22
C PRO A 206 -10.12 -15.63 8.35
N GLU A 207 -10.15 -15.05 7.16
CA GLU A 207 -10.78 -15.79 6.05
C GLU A 207 -9.77 -16.62 5.27
N ILE A 208 -8.49 -16.21 5.18
CA ILE A 208 -7.51 -16.93 4.34
C ILE A 208 -7.01 -18.24 5.00
N PHE A 209 -6.91 -18.29 6.33
CA PHE A 209 -6.51 -19.53 7.02
C PHE A 209 -7.66 -20.54 7.15
N ILE A 210 -8.92 -20.10 7.09
CA ILE A 210 -10.10 -20.96 7.33
C ILE A 210 -10.84 -21.30 6.03
N ASN A 211 -10.90 -20.40 5.03
CA ASN A 211 -11.29 -20.75 3.67
C ASN A 211 -10.11 -21.42 2.95
N LYS A 212 -10.01 -22.75 3.13
CA LYS A 212 -9.36 -23.84 2.35
C LYS A 212 -8.32 -23.62 1.22
N ASN A 213 -7.98 -22.42 0.79
CA ASN A 213 -7.01 -22.16 -0.27
C ASN A 213 -5.86 -21.31 0.29
N LEU A 214 -5.00 -21.94 1.10
CA LEU A 214 -3.65 -21.43 1.26
C LEU A 214 -3.02 -21.45 -0.14
N THR A 215 -3.00 -20.29 -0.79
CA THR A 215 -2.63 -20.20 -2.20
C THR A 215 -1.19 -20.67 -2.38
N THR A 216 -0.92 -21.37 -3.48
CA THR A 216 0.42 -21.85 -3.84
C THR A 216 1.48 -20.75 -3.70
N ALA A 217 1.12 -19.50 -3.99
CA ALA A 217 1.98 -18.33 -3.88
C ALA A 217 2.51 -18.10 -2.44
N TYR A 218 1.66 -18.19 -1.40
CA TYR A 218 2.12 -17.99 -0.01
C TYR A 218 3.11 -19.06 0.44
N ILE A 219 2.85 -20.33 0.09
CA ILE A 219 3.75 -21.45 0.42
C ILE A 219 5.10 -21.25 -0.29
N VAL A 220 5.06 -20.91 -1.58
CA VAL A 220 6.26 -20.69 -2.41
C VAL A 220 7.09 -19.53 -1.86
N GLY A 221 6.47 -18.39 -1.53
CA GLY A 221 7.17 -17.24 -0.95
C GLY A 221 7.77 -17.52 0.43
N PHE A 222 7.05 -18.25 1.30
CA PHE A 222 7.58 -18.69 2.58
C PHE A 222 8.82 -19.58 2.40
N ALA A 223 8.70 -20.61 1.57
CA ALA A 223 9.77 -21.58 1.35
C ALA A 223 11.00 -20.92 0.71
N SER A 224 10.81 -20.04 -0.28
CA SER A 224 11.89 -19.36 -0.96
C SER A 224 12.62 -18.37 -0.04
N SER A 225 11.88 -17.62 0.79
CA SER A 225 12.46 -16.75 1.83
C SER A 225 13.23 -17.52 2.89
N LEU A 226 12.68 -18.64 3.38
CA LEU A 226 13.34 -19.50 4.36
C LEU A 226 14.68 -20.04 3.83
N LEU A 227 14.67 -20.61 2.62
CA LEU A 227 15.85 -21.27 2.04
C LEU A 227 16.94 -20.25 1.66
N SER A 228 16.56 -19.17 0.97
CA SER A 228 17.49 -18.09 0.64
C SER A 228 18.01 -17.39 1.89
N GLY A 229 17.18 -17.25 2.93
CA GLY A 229 17.56 -16.74 4.23
C GLY A 229 18.59 -17.61 4.96
N ILE A 230 18.44 -18.93 4.95
CA ILE A 230 19.44 -19.84 5.53
C ILE A 230 20.79 -19.67 4.82
N PHE A 231 20.77 -19.55 3.50
CA PHE A 231 21.97 -19.31 2.70
C PHE A 231 22.61 -17.94 3.04
N ALA A 232 21.84 -16.86 2.99
CA ALA A 232 22.31 -15.50 3.25
C ALA A 232 22.81 -15.31 4.69
N CYS A 233 22.14 -15.88 5.68
CA CYS A 233 22.58 -15.84 7.07
C CYS A 233 23.96 -16.50 7.26
N LYS A 234 24.20 -17.66 6.63
CA LYS A 234 25.50 -18.34 6.67
C LYS A 234 26.57 -17.55 5.91
N LEU A 235 26.22 -16.98 4.75
CA LEU A 235 27.11 -16.13 3.96
C LEU A 235 27.53 -14.88 4.76
N MET A 236 26.59 -14.22 5.41
CA MET A 236 26.86 -13.01 6.19
C MET A 236 27.80 -13.29 7.38
N LEU A 237 27.65 -14.43 8.06
CA LEU A 237 28.60 -14.87 9.08
C LEU A 237 30.03 -15.00 8.56
N LYS A 238 30.22 -15.42 7.30
CA LYS A 238 31.54 -15.49 6.66
C LYS A 238 32.06 -14.09 6.31
N ILE A 239 31.23 -13.26 5.71
CA ILE A 239 31.59 -11.90 5.25
C ILE A 239 32.04 -11.01 6.41
N VAL A 240 31.29 -10.99 7.52
CA VAL A 240 31.64 -10.14 8.67
C VAL A 240 32.97 -10.56 9.28
N ARG A 241 33.23 -11.87 9.35
CA ARG A 241 34.52 -12.39 9.82
C ARG A 241 35.69 -11.94 8.95
N GLU A 242 35.47 -11.80 7.65
CA GLU A 242 36.47 -11.37 6.66
C GLU A 242 36.55 -9.84 6.48
N SER A 243 35.84 -9.04 7.29
CA SER A 243 35.80 -7.56 7.18
C SER A 243 35.32 -7.02 5.82
N LYS A 244 34.47 -7.78 5.11
CA LYS A 244 34.03 -7.46 3.75
C LYS A 244 32.75 -6.61 3.68
N LEU A 245 32.40 -5.88 4.75
CA LEU A 245 31.19 -5.04 4.79
C LEU A 245 31.24 -3.87 3.80
N ILE A 246 32.44 -3.41 3.42
CA ILE A 246 32.62 -2.29 2.50
C ILE A 246 32.00 -2.52 1.12
N TYR A 247 31.93 -3.76 0.63
CA TYR A 247 31.29 -4.04 -0.67
C TYR A 247 29.80 -3.72 -0.66
N PHE A 248 29.12 -3.95 0.47
CA PHE A 248 27.71 -3.61 0.63
C PHE A 248 27.48 -2.10 0.77
N SER A 249 28.47 -1.36 1.27
CA SER A 249 28.42 0.11 1.23
C SER A 249 28.35 0.60 -0.22
N PHE A 250 29.24 0.15 -1.10
CA PHE A 250 29.20 0.54 -2.52
C PHE A 250 27.91 0.11 -3.21
N TYR A 251 27.41 -1.09 -2.92
CA TYR A 251 26.12 -1.55 -3.42
C TYR A 251 24.96 -0.63 -2.99
N CYS A 252 24.82 -0.35 -1.69
CA CYS A 252 23.75 0.51 -1.18
C CYS A 252 23.85 1.95 -1.72
N MET A 253 25.07 2.45 -1.92
CA MET A 253 25.29 3.77 -2.53
C MET A 253 24.77 3.77 -3.98
N ALA A 254 25.16 2.76 -4.77
CA ALA A 254 24.75 2.67 -6.17
C ALA A 254 23.22 2.54 -6.31
N VAL A 255 22.60 1.59 -5.60
CA VAL A 255 21.14 1.39 -5.64
C VAL A 255 20.41 2.62 -5.10
N GLY A 256 20.90 3.21 -4.01
CA GLY A 256 20.31 4.42 -3.43
C GLY A 256 20.34 5.62 -4.37
N LEU A 257 21.46 5.87 -5.05
CA LEU A 257 21.57 6.91 -6.07
C LEU A 257 20.62 6.66 -7.24
N ILE A 258 20.57 5.43 -7.77
CA ILE A 258 19.66 5.06 -8.86
C ILE A 258 18.20 5.32 -8.47
N ALA A 259 17.80 4.94 -7.26
CA ALA A 259 16.46 5.17 -6.74
C ALA A 259 16.12 6.67 -6.66
N VAL A 260 17.03 7.48 -6.08
CA VAL A 260 16.87 8.94 -5.98
C VAL A 260 16.77 9.59 -7.36
N PHE A 261 17.68 9.28 -8.28
CA PHE A 261 17.66 9.81 -9.64
C PHE A 261 16.39 9.45 -10.39
N SER A 262 15.95 8.18 -10.30
CA SER A 262 14.72 7.72 -10.96
C SER A 262 13.48 8.42 -10.42
N SER A 263 13.47 8.76 -9.13
CA SER A 263 12.38 9.51 -8.50
C SER A 263 12.37 10.98 -8.96
N CYS A 264 13.53 11.64 -9.05
CA CYS A 264 13.60 13.04 -9.50
C CYS A 264 13.18 13.24 -10.96
N THR A 265 13.31 12.21 -11.81
CA THR A 265 12.85 12.26 -13.20
C THR A 265 11.34 12.03 -13.37
N LYS A 266 10.67 11.51 -12.34
CA LYS A 266 9.21 11.27 -12.31
C LYS A 266 8.54 12.28 -11.39
N ASN A 267 8.46 13.54 -11.84
CA ASN A 267 7.64 14.56 -11.19
C ASN A 267 6.35 14.71 -11.97
N GLU A 268 5.40 13.82 -11.70
CA GLU A 268 3.95 14.07 -11.69
C GLU A 268 3.31 12.79 -11.15
N LYS A 269 2.40 12.90 -10.18
CA LYS A 269 1.43 11.84 -9.89
C LYS A 269 0.55 11.74 -11.14
N GLU A 270 1.03 11.12 -12.21
CA GLU A 270 0.19 10.83 -13.37
C GLU A 270 -1.01 10.04 -12.87
N SER A 271 -2.21 10.52 -13.19
CA SER A 271 -3.43 9.74 -13.03
C SER A 271 -3.26 8.40 -13.75
N PHE A 272 -3.80 7.33 -13.17
CA PHE A 272 -3.82 6.03 -13.82
C PHE A 272 -4.37 6.18 -15.25
N SER A 273 -3.75 5.48 -16.21
CA SER A 273 -4.20 5.49 -17.61
C SER A 273 -3.94 4.16 -18.30
N ILE A 274 -4.82 3.82 -19.23
CA ILE A 274 -4.69 2.69 -20.14
C ILE A 274 -4.44 3.17 -21.56
N GLU A 275 -3.92 2.29 -22.42
CA GLU A 275 -3.91 2.50 -23.85
C GLU A 275 -5.22 1.95 -24.45
N PRO A 276 -6.07 2.78 -25.07
CA PRO A 276 -7.31 2.32 -25.67
C PRO A 276 -7.07 1.33 -26.81
N ILE A 277 -7.94 0.32 -26.98
CA ILE A 277 -7.82 -0.68 -28.07
C ILE A 277 -7.96 -0.02 -29.45
N LEU A 278 -8.74 1.06 -29.54
CA LEU A 278 -9.01 1.81 -30.77
C LEU A 278 -8.76 3.31 -30.54
N PRO A 279 -8.46 4.09 -31.58
CA PRO A 279 -8.44 5.55 -31.47
C PRO A 279 -9.77 6.11 -30.94
N ILE A 280 -9.70 7.14 -30.11
CA ILE A 280 -10.85 7.71 -29.41
C ILE A 280 -11.92 8.22 -30.38
N GLU A 281 -11.53 8.74 -31.54
CA GLU A 281 -12.44 9.21 -32.59
C GLU A 281 -13.29 8.06 -33.13
N LYS A 282 -12.67 6.90 -33.36
CA LYS A 282 -13.36 5.70 -33.86
C LYS A 282 -14.27 5.10 -32.79
N ILE A 283 -13.83 5.10 -31.53
CA ILE A 283 -14.65 4.69 -30.39
C ILE A 283 -15.90 5.58 -30.29
N LYS A 284 -15.73 6.89 -30.46
CA LYS A 284 -16.82 7.86 -30.42
C LYS A 284 -17.83 7.62 -31.55
N GLU A 285 -17.35 7.40 -32.78
CA GLU A 285 -18.19 7.05 -33.93
C GLU A 285 -19.04 5.80 -33.64
N ILE A 286 -18.42 4.70 -33.19
CA ILE A 286 -19.12 3.46 -32.82
C ILE A 286 -20.17 3.71 -31.74
N ALA A 287 -19.84 4.50 -30.72
CA ALA A 287 -20.74 4.76 -29.61
C ALA A 287 -21.95 5.61 -29.99
N LEU A 288 -21.76 6.63 -30.85
CA LEU A 288 -22.83 7.50 -31.34
C LEU A 288 -23.75 6.80 -32.34
N ASP A 289 -23.23 5.87 -33.14
CA ASP A 289 -24.03 5.05 -34.05
C ASP A 289 -24.79 3.92 -33.34
N SER A 290 -24.42 3.62 -32.08
CA SER A 290 -25.08 2.62 -31.24
C SER A 290 -26.31 3.19 -30.52
N LYS A 291 -27.22 2.30 -30.10
CA LYS A 291 -28.36 2.65 -29.26
C LYS A 291 -28.36 1.85 -27.96
N PRO A 292 -28.83 2.43 -26.84
CA PRO A 292 -29.00 1.67 -25.62
C PRO A 292 -29.98 0.51 -25.83
N PRO A 293 -29.77 -0.62 -25.13
CA PRO A 293 -30.52 -1.86 -25.34
C PRO A 293 -31.96 -1.83 -24.79
N PHE A 294 -32.33 -0.80 -24.03
CA PHE A 294 -33.64 -0.66 -23.41
C PHE A 294 -34.40 0.54 -24.01
N GLU A 295 -35.70 0.37 -24.29
CA GLU A 295 -36.55 1.50 -24.71
C GLU A 295 -36.71 2.50 -23.56
N PHE A 296 -36.57 3.79 -23.90
CA PHE A 296 -36.74 4.90 -22.98
C PHE A 296 -38.22 5.02 -22.58
N ASP A 297 -38.57 4.76 -21.32
CA ASP A 297 -39.85 5.24 -20.82
C ASP A 297 -39.71 6.71 -20.44
N LEU A 298 -40.17 7.59 -21.34
CA LEU A 298 -40.19 9.05 -21.17
C LEU A 298 -41.08 9.51 -20.00
N LYS A 299 -41.88 8.62 -19.39
CA LYS A 299 -42.90 8.99 -18.39
C LYS A 299 -42.52 8.76 -16.93
N SER A 300 -41.38 8.14 -16.61
CA SER A 300 -40.94 8.00 -15.21
C SER A 300 -39.81 8.99 -14.85
N GLY A 301 -40.18 10.12 -14.26
CA GLY A 301 -39.31 10.84 -13.31
C GLY A 301 -37.96 11.35 -13.80
N LEU A 302 -37.92 12.10 -14.91
CA LEU A 302 -36.74 12.89 -15.30
C LEU A 302 -36.59 14.13 -14.40
N ASP A 303 -36.32 13.90 -13.12
CA ASP A 303 -36.02 14.94 -12.13
C ASP A 303 -34.52 14.81 -11.78
N MET A 304 -33.67 15.40 -12.62
CA MET A 304 -32.22 15.45 -12.41
C MET A 304 -31.83 16.79 -11.77
N VAL A 305 -31.00 16.74 -10.74
CA VAL A 305 -30.53 17.94 -10.03
C VAL A 305 -29.05 18.13 -10.31
N ASP A 306 -28.70 19.37 -10.64
CA ASP A 306 -27.33 19.83 -10.82
C ASP A 306 -26.67 20.02 -9.45
N LEU A 307 -25.65 19.20 -9.15
CA LEU A 307 -24.96 19.19 -7.86
C LEU A 307 -24.24 20.51 -7.56
N GLU A 308 -23.78 21.23 -8.59
CA GLU A 308 -23.11 22.53 -8.44
C GLU A 308 -24.03 23.56 -7.75
N LYS A 309 -25.35 23.41 -7.92
CA LYS A 309 -26.36 24.33 -7.36
C LYS A 309 -26.83 23.96 -5.95
N LEU A 310 -26.37 22.82 -5.41
CA LEU A 310 -26.90 22.29 -4.15
C LEU A 310 -26.14 22.76 -2.92
N ASP A 311 -24.82 22.79 -2.96
CA ASP A 311 -23.96 23.14 -1.82
C ASP A 311 -22.57 23.52 -2.35
N ASP A 312 -22.07 24.69 -1.93
CA ASP A 312 -20.79 25.26 -2.36
C ASP A 312 -19.58 24.47 -1.84
N LYS A 313 -19.78 23.57 -0.87
CA LYS A 313 -18.75 22.66 -0.36
C LYS A 313 -18.60 21.38 -1.17
N LEU A 314 -19.49 21.12 -2.13
CA LEU A 314 -19.31 20.05 -3.11
C LEU A 314 -18.36 20.56 -4.20
N ILE A 315 -17.12 20.08 -4.18
CA ILE A 315 -16.14 20.43 -5.22
C ILE A 315 -16.36 19.50 -6.41
N LEU A 316 -16.53 20.07 -7.61
CA LEU A 316 -16.60 19.30 -8.84
C LEU A 316 -15.20 19.18 -9.47
N ASP A 317 -14.70 17.96 -9.59
CA ASP A 317 -13.47 17.60 -10.31
C ASP A 317 -13.84 16.54 -11.36
N ILE A 318 -14.69 16.94 -12.32
CA ILE A 318 -15.32 16.02 -13.27
C ILE A 318 -14.29 15.49 -14.26
N ARG A 319 -13.76 14.29 -13.98
CA ARG A 319 -12.56 13.75 -14.63
C ARG A 319 -12.72 13.55 -16.13
N TYR A 320 -13.93 13.19 -16.54
CA TYR A 320 -14.26 12.96 -17.95
C TYR A 320 -14.51 14.24 -18.75
N SER A 321 -14.46 15.43 -18.13
CA SER A 321 -14.45 16.73 -18.82
C SER A 321 -13.03 17.24 -19.14
N SER A 322 -12.00 16.48 -18.77
CA SER A 322 -10.58 16.80 -19.00
C SER A 322 -9.81 15.57 -19.48
N GLU A 323 -8.51 15.70 -19.76
CA GLU A 323 -7.64 14.55 -20.06
C GLU A 323 -7.16 13.80 -18.79
N ASN A 324 -7.55 14.26 -17.60
CA ASN A 324 -7.14 13.69 -16.32
C ASN A 324 -8.00 12.47 -15.92
N ASN A 325 -8.07 11.47 -16.81
CA ASN A 325 -8.81 10.22 -16.61
C ASN A 325 -8.08 9.04 -17.26
N PHE A 326 -8.61 7.83 -17.06
CA PHE A 326 -7.95 6.61 -17.49
C PHE A 326 -7.75 6.46 -19.00
N MET A 327 -8.50 7.18 -19.84
CA MET A 327 -8.33 7.17 -21.30
C MET A 327 -7.58 8.39 -21.85
N LYS A 328 -7.13 9.32 -20.99
CA LYS A 328 -6.42 10.55 -21.38
C LYS A 328 -7.13 11.33 -22.49
N SER A 329 -8.46 11.49 -22.38
CA SER A 329 -9.29 12.14 -23.40
C SER A 329 -10.55 12.77 -22.80
N VAL A 330 -11.11 13.77 -23.49
CA VAL A 330 -12.31 14.49 -23.05
C VAL A 330 -13.57 13.80 -23.58
N PHE A 331 -14.48 13.44 -22.67
CA PHE A 331 -15.76 12.78 -22.99
C PHE A 331 -16.98 13.66 -22.71
N TYR A 332 -16.88 14.59 -21.76
CA TYR A 332 -17.94 15.55 -21.43
C TYR A 332 -17.60 16.93 -21.98
N GLU A 333 -18.61 17.67 -22.44
CA GLU A 333 -18.43 19.04 -22.94
C GLU A 333 -18.31 20.06 -21.79
N ASP A 334 -18.94 19.78 -20.65
CA ASP A 334 -18.97 20.66 -19.47
C ASP A 334 -18.61 19.87 -18.20
N ALA A 335 -17.97 20.53 -17.23
CA ALA A 335 -17.57 19.96 -15.94
C ALA A 335 -18.71 19.99 -14.90
N ARG A 336 -19.89 19.49 -15.27
CA ARG A 336 -21.09 19.46 -14.40
C ARG A 336 -21.39 18.04 -13.93
N ALA A 337 -22.12 17.92 -12.82
CA ALA A 337 -22.57 16.64 -12.29
C ALA A 337 -24.06 16.69 -11.97
N PHE A 338 -24.81 15.76 -12.54
CA PHE A 338 -26.24 15.62 -12.30
C PHE A 338 -26.52 14.34 -11.53
N ILE A 339 -27.45 14.39 -10.58
CA ILE A 339 -27.94 13.22 -9.85
C ILE A 339 -29.46 13.21 -9.83
N ASN A 340 -30.06 12.04 -9.66
CA ASN A 340 -31.50 11.91 -9.42
C ASN A 340 -31.90 12.76 -8.18
N LYS A 341 -33.01 13.50 -8.30
CA LYS A 341 -33.53 14.39 -7.25
C LYS A 341 -33.78 13.69 -5.92
N ASP A 342 -34.15 12.41 -5.90
CA ASP A 342 -34.36 11.65 -4.68
C ASP A 342 -33.04 11.28 -3.98
N ALA A 343 -31.95 11.16 -4.74
CA ALA A 343 -30.61 10.95 -4.20
C ALA A 343 -29.97 12.26 -3.68
N ALA A 344 -30.38 13.43 -4.19
CA ALA A 344 -29.78 14.72 -3.86
C ALA A 344 -29.83 15.07 -2.34
N PRO A 345 -30.94 14.88 -1.59
CA PRO A 345 -30.95 15.11 -0.14
C PRO A 345 -30.01 14.18 0.62
N ASN A 346 -29.84 12.94 0.14
CA ASN A 346 -29.01 11.92 0.77
C ASN A 346 -27.52 12.26 0.65
N ILE A 347 -27.07 12.71 -0.53
CA ILE A 347 -25.68 13.18 -0.71
C ILE A 347 -25.40 14.43 0.12
N LEU A 348 -26.35 15.36 0.24
CA LEU A 348 -26.21 16.53 1.12
C LEU A 348 -26.11 16.16 2.59
N ASN A 349 -26.88 15.17 3.04
CA ASN A 349 -26.80 14.69 4.42
C ASN A 349 -25.48 13.94 4.70
N ALA A 350 -24.94 13.22 3.73
CA ALA A 350 -23.60 12.63 3.80
C ALA A 350 -22.51 13.72 3.86
N SER A 351 -22.60 14.72 2.98
CA SER A 351 -21.70 15.89 2.97
C SER A 351 -21.65 16.58 4.34
N ARG A 352 -22.81 16.84 4.96
CA ARG A 352 -22.86 17.46 6.30
C ARG A 352 -22.18 16.63 7.38
N GLN A 353 -22.37 15.31 7.38
CA GLN A 353 -21.72 14.41 8.33
C GLN A 353 -20.19 14.39 8.15
N LEU A 354 -19.71 14.40 6.90
CA LEU A 354 -18.27 14.50 6.60
C LEU A 354 -17.71 15.86 6.99
N ASN A 355 -18.47 16.94 6.79
CA ASN A 355 -18.06 18.30 7.14
C ASN A 355 -17.84 18.44 8.65
N GLU A 356 -18.67 17.81 9.48
CA GLU A 356 -18.48 17.75 10.94
C GLU A 356 -17.16 17.07 11.34
N MET A 357 -16.65 16.19 10.48
CA MET A 357 -15.36 15.50 10.63
C MET A 357 -14.18 16.25 10.01
N GLY A 358 -14.42 17.43 9.42
CA GLY A 358 -13.38 18.23 8.77
C GLY A 358 -13.13 17.90 7.30
N TYR A 359 -13.98 17.11 6.66
CA TYR A 359 -13.84 16.71 5.26
C TYR A 359 -14.97 17.22 4.38
N GLY A 360 -14.65 17.73 3.20
CA GLY A 360 -15.63 17.99 2.14
C GLY A 360 -15.57 16.93 1.04
N LEU A 361 -16.61 16.88 0.21
CA LEU A 361 -16.70 15.93 -0.91
C LEU A 361 -16.13 16.53 -2.20
N ILE A 362 -15.33 15.72 -2.90
CA ILE A 362 -14.97 15.94 -4.30
C ILE A 362 -15.84 15.00 -5.14
N ILE A 363 -16.52 15.52 -6.17
CA ILE A 363 -17.31 14.73 -7.11
C ILE A 363 -16.49 14.52 -8.38
N TYR A 364 -16.20 13.26 -8.71
CA TYR A 364 -15.45 12.88 -9.91
C TYR A 364 -16.34 12.54 -11.10
N ASP A 365 -17.49 11.90 -10.83
CA ASP A 365 -18.53 11.63 -11.81
C ASP A 365 -19.89 11.40 -11.12
N ALA A 366 -20.98 11.57 -11.87
CA ALA A 366 -22.35 11.30 -11.43
C ALA A 366 -23.18 10.74 -12.59
N TYR A 367 -24.17 11.47 -13.11
CA TYR A 367 -24.85 11.06 -14.34
C TYR A 367 -23.88 10.97 -15.53
N ARG A 368 -23.81 9.77 -16.13
CA ARG A 368 -23.02 9.50 -17.33
C ARG A 368 -23.95 9.13 -18.49
N PRO A 369 -23.91 9.82 -19.63
CA PRO A 369 -24.66 9.40 -20.81
C PRO A 369 -24.25 7.98 -21.26
N TRP A 370 -25.22 7.15 -21.65
CA TRP A 370 -24.95 5.76 -22.05
C TRP A 370 -23.87 5.61 -23.14
N PHE A 371 -23.82 6.53 -24.11
CA PHE A 371 -22.80 6.48 -25.16
C PHE A 371 -21.38 6.58 -24.58
N VAL A 372 -21.17 7.30 -23.48
CA VAL A 372 -19.86 7.36 -22.81
C VAL A 372 -19.51 6.03 -22.15
N THR A 373 -20.48 5.34 -21.53
CA THR A 373 -20.31 3.96 -21.06
C THR A 373 -19.93 3.02 -22.21
N LYS A 374 -20.56 3.18 -23.38
CA LYS A 374 -20.21 2.44 -24.58
C LYS A 374 -18.78 2.76 -25.04
N MET A 375 -18.36 4.02 -25.03
CA MET A 375 -16.98 4.40 -25.34
C MET A 375 -15.98 3.74 -24.40
N PHE A 376 -16.25 3.74 -23.09
CA PHE A 376 -15.39 3.10 -22.10
C PHE A 376 -15.25 1.60 -22.35
N TRP A 377 -16.34 0.92 -22.68
CA TRP A 377 -16.33 -0.51 -23.00
C TRP A 377 -15.53 -0.84 -24.28
N GLU A 378 -15.71 -0.06 -25.35
CA GLU A 378 -15.02 -0.30 -26.63
C GLU A 378 -13.52 0.03 -26.55
N GLY A 379 -13.14 1.02 -25.73
CA GLY A 379 -11.74 1.39 -25.56
C GLY A 379 -10.97 0.50 -24.58
N THR A 380 -11.62 -0.18 -23.65
CA THR A 380 -10.93 -0.90 -22.56
C THR A 380 -10.52 -2.31 -22.99
N PRO A 381 -9.23 -2.70 -22.84
CA PRO A 381 -8.74 -4.08 -23.05
C PRO A 381 -9.57 -5.16 -22.35
N ASP A 382 -9.75 -6.32 -22.98
CA ASP A 382 -10.62 -7.39 -22.47
C ASP A 382 -10.27 -7.85 -21.05
N ASN A 383 -8.97 -7.88 -20.70
CA ASN A 383 -8.50 -8.24 -19.36
C ASN A 383 -8.85 -7.19 -18.28
N LEU A 384 -9.24 -5.98 -18.67
CA LEU A 384 -9.60 -4.87 -17.79
C LEU A 384 -11.10 -4.52 -17.83
N LYS A 385 -11.88 -5.16 -18.71
CA LYS A 385 -13.32 -4.88 -18.88
C LYS A 385 -14.18 -5.09 -17.63
N HIS A 386 -13.67 -5.74 -16.58
CA HIS A 386 -14.37 -5.89 -15.32
C HIS A 386 -14.41 -4.60 -14.47
N PHE A 387 -13.58 -3.60 -14.79
CA PHE A 387 -13.60 -2.25 -14.18
C PHE A 387 -14.51 -1.26 -14.93
N VAL A 388 -15.13 -1.66 -16.04
CA VAL A 388 -16.05 -0.80 -16.79
C VAL A 388 -17.39 -1.49 -16.96
N ALA A 389 -18.46 -0.70 -16.91
CA ALA A 389 -19.81 -1.24 -17.03
C ALA A 389 -20.08 -1.78 -18.44
N ASP A 390 -20.75 -2.94 -18.51
CA ASP A 390 -21.21 -3.54 -19.76
C ASP A 390 -22.39 -2.74 -20.35
N PRO A 391 -22.22 -2.08 -21.52
CA PRO A 391 -23.26 -1.22 -22.09
C PRO A 391 -24.51 -2.00 -22.51
N SER A 392 -24.44 -3.32 -22.67
CA SER A 392 -25.61 -4.17 -22.94
C SER A 392 -26.56 -4.30 -21.73
N LYS A 393 -26.06 -4.00 -20.52
CA LYS A 393 -26.84 -3.94 -19.28
C LYS A 393 -27.08 -2.51 -18.81
N GLY A 394 -26.33 -1.56 -19.37
CA GLY A 394 -26.25 -0.18 -18.90
C GLY A 394 -25.46 -0.06 -17.61
N SER A 395 -25.32 1.17 -17.12
CA SER A 395 -24.69 1.52 -15.85
C SER A 395 -25.67 2.23 -14.93
N VAL A 396 -25.45 2.15 -13.62
CA VAL A 396 -26.22 2.93 -12.64
C VAL A 396 -25.95 4.44 -12.81
N HIS A 397 -24.77 4.82 -13.30
CA HIS A 397 -24.49 6.20 -13.74
C HIS A 397 -25.44 6.64 -14.85
N ASN A 398 -25.80 5.75 -15.79
CA ASN A 398 -26.76 6.10 -16.86
C ASN A 398 -28.16 6.35 -16.33
N ARG A 399 -28.45 5.91 -15.10
CA ARG A 399 -29.73 6.11 -14.42
C ARG A 399 -29.72 7.36 -13.54
N GLY A 400 -28.59 8.07 -13.44
CA GLY A 400 -28.45 9.22 -12.54
C GLY A 400 -28.42 8.85 -11.06
N CYS A 401 -28.23 7.57 -10.74
CA CYS A 401 -28.31 7.06 -9.38
C CYS A 401 -26.95 6.59 -8.83
N ALA A 402 -25.86 6.87 -9.54
CA ALA A 402 -24.51 6.59 -9.06
C ALA A 402 -23.75 7.90 -8.92
N ILE A 403 -22.80 7.89 -7.99
CA ILE A 403 -21.88 9.00 -7.77
C ILE A 403 -20.50 8.44 -7.44
N ASP A 404 -19.48 9.02 -8.07
CA ASP A 404 -18.08 8.74 -7.81
C ASP A 404 -17.48 9.90 -7.03
N ILE A 405 -16.94 9.62 -5.86
CA ILE A 405 -16.51 10.66 -4.91
C ILE A 405 -15.15 10.43 -4.29
N GLY A 406 -14.50 11.53 -3.94
CA GLY A 406 -13.33 11.61 -3.08
C GLY A 406 -13.55 12.59 -1.91
N LEU A 407 -12.48 12.83 -1.15
CA LEU A 407 -12.50 13.74 -0.01
C LEU A 407 -11.44 14.83 -0.17
N TYR A 408 -11.70 16.00 0.41
CA TYR A 408 -10.69 17.04 0.64
C TYR A 408 -10.75 17.53 2.09
N ASN A 409 -9.63 18.04 2.60
CA ASN A 409 -9.55 18.62 3.93
C ASN A 409 -10.18 20.02 3.92
N LEU A 410 -11.17 20.27 4.78
CA LEU A 410 -11.78 21.61 4.90
C LEU A 410 -10.81 22.66 5.44
N SER A 411 -9.75 22.24 6.13
CA SER A 411 -8.77 23.15 6.74
C SER A 411 -7.86 23.86 5.75
N ASP A 412 -7.50 23.19 4.65
CA ASP A 412 -6.51 23.69 3.68
C ASP A 412 -6.91 23.47 2.21
N GLY A 413 -8.07 22.84 1.94
CA GLY A 413 -8.57 22.56 0.60
C GLY A 413 -7.83 21.44 -0.14
N THR A 414 -6.88 20.75 0.51
CA THR A 414 -6.08 19.72 -0.15
C THR A 414 -6.87 18.42 -0.30
N PRO A 415 -6.77 17.72 -1.45
CA PRO A 415 -7.36 16.40 -1.59
C PRO A 415 -6.81 15.41 -0.57
N VAL A 416 -7.68 14.61 0.04
CA VAL A 416 -7.30 13.50 0.91
C VAL A 416 -6.75 12.38 0.05
N GLU A 417 -5.54 11.92 0.37
CA GLU A 417 -4.94 10.77 -0.31
C GLU A 417 -5.64 9.48 0.15
N MET A 418 -6.40 8.87 -0.76
CA MET A 418 -7.14 7.64 -0.53
C MET A 418 -6.26 6.40 -0.87
N ILE A 419 -6.82 5.19 -0.71
CA ILE A 419 -6.11 3.92 -0.96
C ILE A 419 -5.52 3.83 -2.38
N SER A 420 -6.25 4.35 -3.37
CA SER A 420 -5.84 4.47 -4.77
C SER A 420 -6.29 5.80 -5.37
N GLY A 421 -5.82 6.09 -6.58
CA GLY A 421 -6.40 7.14 -7.41
C GLY A 421 -7.81 6.77 -7.90
N TYR A 422 -8.60 7.77 -8.26
CA TYR A 422 -9.86 7.57 -8.99
C TYR A 422 -9.58 6.91 -10.36
N ASP A 423 -10.47 6.01 -10.79
CA ASP A 423 -10.33 5.19 -12.00
C ASP A 423 -9.04 4.35 -12.08
N GLU A 424 -8.41 4.02 -10.95
CA GLU A 424 -7.26 3.13 -10.93
C GLU A 424 -7.67 1.66 -11.09
N PHE A 425 -7.29 0.99 -12.18
CA PHE A 425 -7.67 -0.41 -12.43
C PHE A 425 -6.68 -1.40 -11.80
N THR A 426 -6.56 -1.33 -10.46
CA THR A 426 -5.73 -2.23 -9.65
C THR A 426 -6.50 -2.78 -8.46
N ASP A 427 -5.94 -3.78 -7.77
CA ASP A 427 -6.53 -4.35 -6.55
C ASP A 427 -6.77 -3.29 -5.45
N LYS A 428 -6.08 -2.14 -5.50
CA LYS A 428 -6.27 -1.04 -4.54
C LYS A 428 -7.64 -0.36 -4.67
N ALA A 429 -8.28 -0.43 -5.83
CA ALA A 429 -9.62 0.13 -6.02
C ALA A 429 -10.68 -0.54 -5.14
N TYR A 430 -10.43 -1.77 -4.69
CA TYR A 430 -11.43 -2.56 -3.99
C TYR A 430 -11.74 -1.97 -2.60
N PRO A 431 -13.02 -1.86 -2.21
CA PRO A 431 -13.43 -1.43 -0.86
C PRO A 431 -12.85 -2.31 0.26
N SER A 432 -12.56 -3.59 -0.03
CA SER A 432 -11.99 -4.55 0.92
C SER A 432 -10.47 -4.61 0.89
N TYR A 433 -9.78 -3.76 0.11
CA TYR A 433 -8.33 -3.78 0.00
C TYR A 433 -7.68 -3.55 1.38
N THR A 434 -6.72 -4.40 1.74
CA THR A 434 -6.09 -4.38 3.08
C THR A 434 -4.70 -3.73 3.11
N GLY A 435 -4.17 -3.34 1.95
CA GLY A 435 -2.91 -2.59 1.87
C GLY A 435 -3.08 -1.09 2.18
N GLY A 436 -2.11 -0.28 1.77
CA GLY A 436 -2.05 1.14 2.11
C GLY A 436 -1.72 1.42 3.58
N THR A 437 -1.84 2.67 3.99
CA THR A 437 -1.70 3.09 5.39
C THR A 437 -3.00 2.83 6.17
N LYS A 438 -2.92 2.64 7.48
CA LYS A 438 -4.10 2.57 8.36
C LYS A 438 -5.04 3.76 8.17
N TYR A 439 -4.51 4.98 8.11
CA TYR A 439 -5.31 6.17 7.87
C TYR A 439 -6.11 6.09 6.56
N GLN A 440 -5.49 5.66 5.46
CA GLN A 440 -6.18 5.46 4.18
C GLN A 440 -7.30 4.41 4.27
N ARG A 441 -7.09 3.32 5.02
CA ARG A 441 -8.12 2.29 5.24
C ARG A 441 -9.27 2.84 6.07
N GLU A 442 -8.96 3.48 7.20
CA GLU A 442 -9.95 4.04 8.12
C GLU A 442 -10.80 5.12 7.46
N ILE A 443 -10.18 6.05 6.72
CA ILE A 443 -10.93 7.12 6.06
C ILE A 443 -11.80 6.59 4.91
N ARG A 444 -11.32 5.58 4.16
CA ARG A 444 -12.14 4.87 3.16
C ARG A 444 -13.33 4.18 3.84
N ASP A 445 -13.09 3.43 4.90
CA ASP A 445 -14.14 2.65 5.59
C ASP A 445 -15.17 3.59 6.22
N GLU A 446 -14.74 4.75 6.74
CA GLU A 446 -15.64 5.76 7.28
C GLU A 446 -16.44 6.48 6.19
N LEU A 447 -15.83 6.80 5.03
CA LEU A 447 -16.56 7.30 3.86
C LEU A 447 -17.66 6.32 3.44
N ILE A 448 -17.31 5.03 3.29
CA ILE A 448 -18.26 3.97 2.93
C ILE A 448 -19.41 3.91 3.94
N LYS A 449 -19.07 3.88 5.24
CA LYS A 449 -20.04 3.82 6.33
C LYS A 449 -21.00 5.02 6.33
N ILE A 450 -20.50 6.23 6.10
CA ILE A 450 -21.34 7.44 6.02
C ILE A 450 -22.26 7.36 4.81
N MET A 451 -21.73 6.98 3.64
CA MET A 451 -22.54 6.82 2.43
C MET A 451 -23.64 5.75 2.62
N THR A 452 -23.30 4.61 3.22
CA THR A 452 -24.27 3.55 3.57
C THR A 452 -25.36 4.00 4.54
N LYS A 453 -25.02 4.80 5.54
CA LYS A 453 -26.00 5.42 6.43
C LYS A 453 -26.95 6.38 5.69
N ASN A 454 -26.52 6.93 4.56
CA ASN A 454 -27.29 7.82 3.70
C ASN A 454 -27.86 7.11 2.45
N ASN A 455 -28.20 5.82 2.58
CA ASN A 455 -28.89 5.05 1.54
C ASN A 455 -28.10 4.85 0.23
N PHE A 456 -26.77 4.85 0.30
CA PHE A 456 -25.90 4.45 -0.80
C PHE A 456 -25.18 3.14 -0.53
N SER A 457 -25.00 2.29 -1.54
CA SER A 457 -24.18 1.09 -1.46
C SER A 457 -22.89 1.26 -2.26
N VAL A 458 -21.74 0.99 -1.63
CA VAL A 458 -20.45 0.98 -2.33
C VAL A 458 -20.41 -0.14 -3.36
N TYR A 459 -19.84 0.11 -4.53
CA TYR A 459 -19.60 -0.94 -5.52
C TYR A 459 -18.41 -1.80 -5.11
N GLN A 460 -18.58 -3.12 -5.19
CA GLN A 460 -17.62 -4.09 -4.64
C GLN A 460 -16.20 -4.05 -5.24
N PHE A 461 -16.00 -3.35 -6.36
CA PHE A 461 -14.71 -3.23 -7.04
C PHE A 461 -14.09 -1.83 -6.93
N GLU A 462 -14.86 -0.84 -6.46
CA GLU A 462 -14.47 0.57 -6.52
C GLU A 462 -14.87 1.28 -5.22
N TRP A 463 -13.90 1.71 -4.42
CA TRP A 463 -14.15 2.36 -3.12
C TRP A 463 -14.79 3.75 -3.27
N TRP A 464 -14.62 4.40 -4.41
CA TRP A 464 -15.15 5.74 -4.70
C TRP A 464 -16.59 5.72 -5.23
N HIS A 465 -17.08 4.56 -5.70
CA HIS A 465 -18.34 4.46 -6.43
C HIS A 465 -19.49 4.06 -5.51
N PHE A 466 -20.54 4.86 -5.52
CA PHE A 466 -21.70 4.69 -4.65
C PHE A 466 -23.01 4.70 -5.44
N ASN A 467 -23.78 3.62 -5.29
CA ASN A 467 -25.11 3.47 -5.89
C ASN A 467 -26.20 3.86 -4.90
N TYR A 468 -27.08 4.76 -5.29
CA TYR A 468 -28.30 5.06 -4.54
C TYR A 468 -29.25 3.85 -4.59
N ASN A 469 -29.70 3.39 -3.42
CA ASN A 469 -30.41 2.11 -3.31
C ASN A 469 -31.83 2.14 -3.88
N GLU A 470 -32.47 3.31 -3.93
CA GLU A 470 -33.85 3.51 -4.40
C GLU A 470 -33.88 4.07 -5.83
N CYS A 471 -33.08 3.47 -6.72
CA CYS A 471 -33.01 3.91 -8.11
C CYS A 471 -34.13 3.32 -8.97
N GLU A 472 -35.15 4.12 -9.26
CA GLU A 472 -36.24 3.74 -10.17
C GLU A 472 -36.04 4.20 -11.62
N SER A 473 -34.97 4.95 -11.89
CA SER A 473 -34.69 5.53 -13.21
C SER A 473 -34.22 4.50 -14.24
N GLY A 474 -34.68 4.69 -15.49
CA GLY A 474 -34.21 3.94 -16.66
C GLY A 474 -32.81 4.35 -17.12
N VAL A 475 -32.25 3.60 -18.08
CA VAL A 475 -30.96 3.95 -18.71
C VAL A 475 -31.16 5.15 -19.64
N MET A 476 -30.47 6.26 -19.35
CA MET A 476 -30.56 7.50 -20.13
C MET A 476 -29.34 7.72 -21.03
N ASN A 477 -29.53 8.47 -22.11
CA ASN A 477 -28.47 8.83 -23.06
C ASN A 477 -28.54 10.31 -23.48
N TYR A 478 -28.89 11.19 -22.54
CA TYR A 478 -29.04 12.62 -22.75
C TYR A 478 -27.69 13.32 -22.55
N SER A 479 -27.39 14.34 -23.35
CA SER A 479 -26.30 15.25 -23.04
C SER A 479 -26.66 16.15 -21.84
N PHE A 480 -25.69 16.81 -21.23
CA PHE A 480 -25.95 17.74 -20.13
C PHE A 480 -26.81 18.95 -20.58
N LYS A 481 -26.70 19.37 -21.85
CA LYS A 481 -27.55 20.40 -22.45
C LYS A 481 -29.00 19.94 -22.65
N ASP A 482 -29.19 18.66 -22.99
CA ASP A 482 -30.53 18.08 -23.07
C ASP A 482 -31.20 18.07 -21.69
N LEU A 483 -30.44 17.76 -20.63
CA LEU A 483 -30.93 17.81 -19.25
C LEU A 483 -31.37 19.22 -18.81
N ASP A 484 -30.62 20.26 -19.16
CA ASP A 484 -31.02 21.65 -18.89
C ASP A 484 -32.37 21.99 -19.53
N SER A 485 -32.56 21.54 -20.77
CA SER A 485 -33.79 21.78 -21.52
C SER A 485 -34.97 21.04 -20.88
N LEU A 486 -34.77 19.80 -20.45
CA LEU A 486 -35.78 18.97 -19.79
C LEU A 486 -36.19 19.53 -18.42
N ASN A 487 -35.23 19.98 -17.62
CA ASN A 487 -35.44 20.58 -16.30
C ASN A 487 -36.12 21.97 -16.35
N SER A 488 -36.11 22.64 -17.49
CA SER A 488 -36.78 23.94 -17.67
C SER A 488 -38.27 23.84 -18.00
N ILE A 489 -38.74 22.62 -18.31
CA ILE A 489 -40.11 22.31 -18.73
C ILE A 489 -40.93 21.68 -17.58
N SER A 490 -40.25 21.15 -16.55
CA SER A 490 -40.83 20.66 -15.28
C SER A 490 -40.95 21.77 -14.22
#